data_AF-A0A0F9DIM2-F1
#
_entry.id   AF-A0A0F9DIM2-F1
#
_cell.length_a   1.000
_cell.length_b   1.000
_cell.length_c   1.000
_cell.angle_alpha   90.00
_cell.angle_beta   90.00
_cell.angle_gamma   90.00
#
_symmetry.space_group_name_H-M   'P 1'
#
loop_
_entity.id
_entity.type
_entity.pdbx_description
1 polymer ?
#
loop_
_entity_poly.entity_id
_entity_poly.type
_entity_poly.pdbx_seq_one_letter_code
_entity_poly.pdbx_strand_id
1 'polypeptide(L)'
;MLTATAEHKSIARSIIGYRSDPIGFAVNVLGMRPDYIWHKMVEIAEAVRDYQKVAVKAGHSVSKTYSMGHIIVPWFKTCFQPSTVMTTAPSDTQVRQQLWREIHAAIVGAKVPLGG
;
A
#
# COMPACT_ATOMS: atom_id res chain seq x y z
N MET A 1 -30.50 -1.12 10.49
CA MET A 1 -29.37 -2.03 10.19
C MET A 1 -29.09 -2.18 8.68
N LEU A 2 -29.44 -1.19 7.83
CA LEU A 2 -29.31 -1.25 6.35
C LEU A 2 -28.31 -0.22 5.76
N THR A 3 -27.68 0.60 6.60
CA THR A 3 -26.81 1.72 6.17
C THR A 3 -25.37 1.32 5.90
N ALA A 4 -24.81 0.39 6.69
CA ALA A 4 -23.41 -0.03 6.55
C ALA A 4 -23.09 -0.64 5.17
N THR A 5 -24.01 -1.38 4.56
CA THR A 5 -23.75 -2.11 3.30
C THR A 5 -23.65 -1.17 2.08
N ALA A 6 -24.38 -0.06 2.08
CA ALA A 6 -24.35 0.93 1.01
C ALA A 6 -23.07 1.79 1.07
N GLU A 7 -22.65 2.19 2.28
CA GLU A 7 -21.40 2.90 2.50
C GLU A 7 -20.18 2.03 2.14
N HIS A 8 -20.15 0.76 2.55
CA HIS A 8 -19.09 -0.17 2.16
C HIS A 8 -19.01 -0.36 0.63
N LYS A 9 -20.15 -0.47 -0.07
CA LYS A 9 -20.17 -0.54 -1.55
C LYS A 9 -19.66 0.74 -2.21
N SER A 10 -19.98 1.91 -1.64
CA SER A 10 -19.50 3.21 -2.12
C SER A 10 -17.98 3.34 -1.95
N ILE A 11 -17.46 3.01 -0.77
CA ILE A 11 -16.03 2.99 -0.46
C ILE A 11 -15.31 1.99 -1.38
N ALA A 12 -15.84 0.78 -1.54
CA ALA A 12 -15.27 -0.23 -2.42
C ALA A 12 -15.21 0.22 -3.89
N ARG A 13 -16.25 0.90 -4.40
CA ARG A 13 -16.26 1.47 -5.75
C ARG A 13 -15.16 2.52 -5.92
N SER A 14 -14.97 3.38 -4.93
CA SER A 14 -13.91 4.38 -4.92
C SER A 14 -12.50 3.76 -4.85
N ILE A 15 -12.33 2.67 -4.11
CA ILE A 15 -11.05 1.96 -3.97
C ILE A 15 -10.63 1.27 -5.28
N ILE A 16 -11.57 0.68 -6.02
CA ILE A 16 -11.26 0.04 -7.33
C ILE A 16 -10.69 1.07 -8.32
N GLY A 17 -11.11 2.32 -8.24
CA GLY A 17 -10.59 3.41 -9.07
C GLY A 17 -9.08 3.63 -8.91
N TYR A 18 -8.49 3.25 -7.78
CA TYR A 18 -7.06 3.39 -7.52
C TYR A 18 -6.20 2.23 -8.03
N ARG A 19 -6.79 1.20 -8.67
CA ARG A 19 -6.01 0.10 -9.27
C ARG A 19 -4.98 0.57 -10.30
N SER A 20 -5.23 1.68 -10.99
CA SER A 20 -4.28 2.29 -11.93
C SER A 20 -3.44 3.41 -11.33
N ASP A 21 -3.70 3.79 -10.07
CA ASP A 21 -3.07 4.95 -9.41
C ASP A 21 -2.66 4.60 -7.96
N PRO A 22 -1.53 3.90 -7.79
CA PRO A 22 -1.02 3.54 -6.46
C PRO A 22 -0.60 4.77 -5.63
N ILE A 23 -0.19 5.88 -6.26
CA ILE A 23 0.21 7.09 -5.54
C ILE A 23 -1.01 7.86 -5.05
N GLY A 24 -2.04 8.00 -5.88
CA GLY A 24 -3.33 8.52 -5.46
C GLY A 24 -3.93 7.71 -4.30
N PHE A 25 -3.79 6.38 -4.31
CA PHE A 25 -4.19 5.55 -3.17
C PHE A 25 -3.45 5.93 -1.89
N ALA A 26 -2.13 6.04 -1.95
CA ALA A 26 -1.31 6.36 -0.79
C ALA A 26 -1.69 7.73 -0.19
N VAL A 27 -1.93 8.74 -1.03
CA VAL A 27 -2.26 10.10 -0.57
C VAL A 27 -3.71 10.21 -0.10
N ASN A 28 -4.66 9.72 -0.89
CA ASN A 28 -6.08 9.97 -0.69
C ASN A 28 -6.73 8.97 0.25
N VAL A 29 -6.21 7.75 0.33
CA VAL A 29 -6.76 6.68 1.16
C VAL A 29 -5.90 6.44 2.41
N LEU A 30 -4.59 6.23 2.24
CA LEU A 30 -3.69 5.98 3.38
C LEU A 30 -3.25 7.25 4.11
N GLY A 31 -3.56 8.42 3.55
CA GLY A 31 -3.24 9.70 4.17
C GLY A 31 -1.76 10.07 4.16
N MET A 32 -0.96 9.42 3.32
CA MET A 32 0.44 9.76 3.15
C MET A 32 0.57 11.18 2.63
N ARG A 33 1.50 11.96 3.20
CA ARG A 33 1.72 13.33 2.75
C ARG A 33 2.49 13.33 1.43
N PRO A 34 2.05 14.10 0.42
CA PRO A 34 2.74 14.16 -0.89
C PRO A 34 4.22 14.55 -0.81
N ASP A 35 4.60 15.39 0.15
CA ASP A 35 5.98 15.85 0.34
C ASP A 35 6.95 14.73 0.78
N TYR A 36 6.42 13.62 1.29
CA TYR A 36 7.20 12.42 1.63
C TYR A 36 7.32 11.44 0.47
N ILE A 37 6.59 11.65 -0.63
CA ILE A 37 6.64 10.82 -1.83
C ILE A 37 7.62 11.44 -2.82
N TRP A 38 8.84 10.91 -2.84
CA TRP A 38 9.85 11.33 -3.80
C TRP A 38 9.83 10.46 -5.07
N HIS A 39 10.45 10.96 -6.14
CA HIS A 39 10.35 10.40 -7.50
C HIS A 39 10.63 8.90 -7.62
N LYS A 40 11.60 8.34 -6.86
CA LYS A 40 11.86 6.89 -6.90
C LYS A 40 10.77 6.04 -6.28
N MET A 41 10.02 6.56 -5.30
CA MET A 41 8.86 5.83 -4.76
C MET A 41 7.76 5.74 -5.80
N VAL A 42 7.55 6.81 -6.56
CA VAL A 42 6.62 6.86 -7.70
C VAL A 42 7.05 5.84 -8.75
N GLU A 43 8.30 5.89 -9.20
CA GLU A 43 8.85 4.98 -10.20
C GLU A 43 8.70 3.50 -9.79
N ILE A 44 8.95 3.16 -8.52
CA ILE A 44 8.76 1.79 -8.04
C ILE A 44 7.28 1.42 -8.02
N ALA A 45 6.40 2.29 -7.52
CA ALA A 45 4.97 2.00 -7.42
C ALA A 45 4.34 1.81 -8.81
N GLU A 46 4.70 2.67 -9.78
CA GLU A 46 4.26 2.56 -11.17
C GLU A 46 4.85 1.32 -11.86
N ALA A 47 6.12 1.01 -11.62
CA ALA A 47 6.71 -0.22 -12.14
C ALA A 47 5.96 -1.47 -11.62
N VAL A 48 5.57 -1.49 -10.34
CA VAL A 48 4.79 -2.60 -9.77
C VAL A 48 3.37 -2.66 -10.34
N ARG A 49 2.79 -1.52 -10.73
CA ARG A 49 1.51 -1.48 -11.46
C ARG A 49 1.63 -2.06 -12.86
N ASP A 50 2.68 -1.70 -13.58
CA ASP A 50 2.80 -1.95 -15.03
C ASP A 50 3.44 -3.30 -15.37
N TYR A 51 4.26 -3.85 -14.49
CA TYR A 51 5.03 -5.07 -14.74
C TYR A 51 4.73 -6.18 -13.74
N GLN A 52 4.62 -7.42 -14.24
CA GLN A 52 4.41 -8.60 -13.40
C GLN A 52 5.60 -8.89 -12.46
N LYS A 53 6.82 -8.53 -12.86
CA LYS A 53 8.05 -8.75 -12.09
C LYS A 53 8.88 -7.48 -12.07
N VAL A 54 9.18 -7.00 -10.87
CA VAL A 54 9.99 -5.80 -10.65
C VAL A 54 11.13 -6.13 -9.71
N ALA A 55 12.35 -5.74 -10.09
CA ALA A 55 13.53 -5.86 -9.25
C ALA A 55 14.08 -4.47 -8.95
N VAL A 56 14.05 -4.09 -7.68
CA VAL A 56 14.65 -2.83 -7.20
C VAL A 56 16.00 -3.17 -6.58
N LYS A 57 17.09 -2.66 -7.16
CA LYS A 57 18.44 -2.92 -6.66
C LYS A 57 18.59 -2.44 -5.21
N ALA A 58 19.36 -3.19 -4.42
CA ALA A 58 19.63 -2.86 -3.03
C ALA A 58 20.29 -1.47 -2.91
N GLY A 59 19.94 -0.76 -1.84
CA GLY A 59 20.51 0.52 -1.44
C GLY A 59 20.28 0.74 0.04
N HIS A 60 20.95 1.69 0.67
CA HIS A 60 20.74 1.99 2.10
C HIS A 60 20.04 3.34 2.25
N SER A 61 19.13 3.45 3.21
CA SER A 61 18.43 4.72 3.55
C SER A 61 17.62 5.36 2.42
N VAL A 62 17.11 4.57 1.47
CA VAL A 62 16.30 5.02 0.31
C VAL A 62 14.82 4.63 0.42
N SER A 63 14.29 4.52 1.64
CA SER A 63 12.85 4.29 1.89
C SER A 63 12.24 3.05 1.22
N LYS A 64 13.01 1.98 0.96
CA LYS A 64 12.49 0.75 0.33
C LYS A 64 11.40 0.07 1.15
N THR A 65 11.69 -0.24 2.42
CA THR A 65 10.72 -0.86 3.33
C THR A 65 9.51 0.05 3.53
N TYR A 66 9.76 1.34 3.64
CA TYR A 66 8.71 2.35 3.78
C TYR A 66 7.79 2.38 2.55
N SER A 67 8.33 2.41 1.32
CA SER A 67 7.54 2.35 0.08
C SER A 67 6.73 1.06 -0.03
N MET A 68 7.33 -0.07 0.37
CA MET A 68 6.65 -1.36 0.37
C MET A 68 5.49 -1.39 1.37
N GLY A 69 5.69 -0.85 2.57
CA GLY A 69 4.72 -0.88 3.66
C GLY A 69 3.64 0.20 3.58
N HIS A 70 3.95 1.40 3.07
CA HIS A 70 3.02 2.54 3.00
C HIS A 70 2.37 2.75 1.64
N ILE A 71 2.81 2.03 0.60
CA ILE A 71 2.23 2.15 -0.74
C ILE A 71 1.88 0.78 -1.27
N ILE A 72 2.88 -0.05 -1.58
CA ILE A 72 2.71 -1.20 -2.47
C ILE A 72 1.83 -2.31 -1.85
N VAL A 73 2.17 -2.76 -0.65
CA VAL A 73 1.44 -3.86 0.00
C VAL A 73 0.00 -3.48 0.34
N PRO A 74 -0.27 -2.32 1.00
CA PRO A 74 -1.64 -1.89 1.26
C PRO A 74 -2.44 -1.67 -0.02
N TRP A 75 -1.86 -1.02 -1.04
CA TRP A 75 -2.55 -0.80 -2.31
C TRP A 75 -2.95 -2.12 -2.96
N PHE A 76 -2.05 -3.09 -3.04
CA PHE A 76 -2.35 -4.37 -3.68
C PHE A 76 -3.40 -5.15 -2.88
N LYS A 77 -3.24 -5.20 -1.56
CA LYS A 77 -4.17 -5.90 -0.67
C LYS A 77 -5.56 -5.27 -0.76
N THR A 78 -5.68 -3.95 -0.77
CA THR A 78 -6.98 -3.28 -0.71
C THR A 78 -7.65 -3.18 -2.09
N CYS A 79 -6.90 -2.87 -3.15
CA CYS A 79 -7.48 -2.58 -4.46
C CYS A 79 -7.81 -3.85 -5.27
N PHE A 80 -7.15 -4.98 -5.01
CA PHE A 80 -7.27 -6.20 -5.84
C PHE A 80 -8.02 -7.35 -5.15
N GLN A 81 -9.02 -7.04 -4.33
CA GLN A 81 -9.79 -8.05 -3.63
C GLN A 81 -10.58 -8.99 -4.59
N PRO A 82 -10.63 -10.31 -4.30
CA PRO A 82 -9.91 -11.02 -3.23
C PRO A 82 -8.43 -11.24 -3.58
N SER A 83 -7.51 -10.77 -2.73
CA SER A 83 -6.06 -10.97 -2.93
C SER A 83 -5.35 -11.42 -1.65
N THR A 84 -4.24 -12.14 -1.82
CA THR A 84 -3.29 -12.49 -0.76
C THR A 84 -1.92 -11.94 -1.12
N VAL A 85 -1.33 -11.15 -0.22
CA VAL A 85 0.01 -10.59 -0.40
C VAL A 85 0.97 -11.32 0.51
N MET A 86 1.96 -12.02 -0.07
CA MET A 86 2.98 -12.74 0.67
C MET A 86 4.26 -11.90 0.70
N THR A 87 4.83 -11.74 1.89
CA THR A 87 6.08 -10.99 2.10
C THR A 87 7.12 -11.90 2.76
N THR A 88 8.36 -11.87 2.28
CA THR A 88 9.47 -12.67 2.83
C THR A 88 10.71 -11.80 3.01
N ALA A 89 11.58 -12.20 3.94
CA ALA A 89 12.87 -11.58 4.21
C ALA A 89 13.83 -12.64 4.77
N PRO A 90 15.14 -12.35 4.85
CA PRO A 90 16.13 -13.27 5.44
C PRO A 90 15.81 -13.72 6.88
N SER A 91 15.08 -12.93 7.68
CA SER A 91 14.61 -13.34 9.00
C SER A 91 13.16 -12.93 9.30
N ASP A 92 12.48 -13.71 10.15
CA ASP A 92 11.11 -13.40 10.62
C ASP A 92 11.05 -12.03 11.31
N THR A 93 12.07 -11.69 12.09
CA THR A 93 12.18 -10.37 12.74
C THR A 93 12.19 -9.24 11.70
N GLN A 94 12.87 -9.39 10.57
CA GLN A 94 12.87 -8.36 9.52
C GLN A 94 11.48 -8.20 8.90
N VAL A 95 10.77 -9.30 8.63
CA VAL A 95 9.40 -9.24 8.12
C VAL A 95 8.49 -8.53 9.12
N ARG A 96 8.46 -8.99 10.37
CA ARG A 96 7.53 -8.50 11.39
C ARG A 96 7.85 -7.09 11.88
N GLN A 97 9.09 -6.86 12.27
CA GLN A 97 9.48 -5.62 12.96
C GLN A 97 9.81 -4.47 12.00
N GLN A 98 10.12 -4.78 10.73
CA GLN A 98 10.36 -3.74 9.73
C GLN A 98 9.14 -3.58 8.84
N LEU A 99 8.85 -4.56 7.98
CA LEU A 99 7.83 -4.37 6.95
C LEU A 99 6.41 -4.32 7.53
N TRP A 100 6.03 -5.29 8.36
CA TRP A 100 4.66 -5.33 8.90
C TRP A 100 4.39 -4.16 9.84
N ARG A 101 5.37 -3.72 10.61
CA ARG A 101 5.27 -2.51 11.41
C ARG A 101 4.87 -1.28 10.56
N GLU A 102 5.50 -1.10 9.40
CA GLU A 102 5.15 -0.01 8.48
C GLU A 102 3.75 -0.20 7.87
N ILE A 103 3.38 -1.43 7.50
CA ILE A 103 2.03 -1.74 6.99
C ILE A 103 0.97 -1.40 8.04
N HIS A 104 1.16 -1.82 9.29
CA HIS A 104 0.24 -1.52 10.38
C HIS A 104 0.13 -0.01 10.61
N ALA A 105 1.25 0.72 10.59
CA ALA A 105 1.24 2.17 10.71
C ALA A 105 0.43 2.84 9.57
N ALA A 106 0.61 2.38 8.33
CA ALA A 106 -0.11 2.90 7.17
C ALA A 106 -1.63 2.64 7.25
N ILE A 107 -2.04 1.45 7.68
CA ILE A 107 -3.46 1.09 7.79
C ILE A 107 -4.14 1.82 8.94
N VAL A 108 -3.49 1.91 10.11
CA VAL A 108 -4.03 2.64 11.27
C VAL A 108 -4.15 4.15 10.98
N GLY A 109 -3.20 4.70 10.22
CA GLY A 109 -3.21 6.11 9.81
C GLY A 109 -4.13 6.42 8.62
N ALA A 110 -4.82 5.43 8.05
CA ALA A 110 -5.63 5.63 6.86
C ALA A 110 -6.82 6.57 7.11
N LYS A 111 -7.15 7.39 6.10
CA LYS A 111 -8.30 8.31 6.10
C LYS A 111 -9.63 7.57 6.00
N VAL A 112 -9.61 6.32 5.57
CA VAL A 112 -10.77 5.44 5.40
C VAL A 112 -10.52 4.17 6.21
N PRO A 113 -11.53 3.63 6.92
CA PRO A 113 -11.38 2.37 7.63
C PRO A 113 -11.17 1.23 6.61
N LEU A 114 -9.95 0.71 6.53
CA LEU A 114 -9.60 -0.37 5.58
C LEU A 114 -9.76 -1.78 6.16
N GLY A 115 -10.09 -1.89 7.45
CA GLY A 115 -10.16 -3.17 8.17
C GLY A 115 -8.77 -3.77 8.41
N GLY A 116 -8.63 -4.47 9.54
CA GLY A 116 -7.41 -5.14 9.98
C GLY A 116 -7.73 -6.12 11.08
#